data_AF-A0A4Q5QQ00-F1
#
_entry.id   AF-A0A4Q5QQ00-F1
#
_cell.length_a   1.000
_cell.length_b   1.000
_cell.length_c   1.000
_cell.angle_alpha   90.00
_cell.angle_beta   90.00
_cell.angle_gamma   90.00
#
_symmetry.space_group_name_H-M   'P 1'
#
loop_
_entity.id
_entity.type
_entity.pdbx_description
1 polymer ?
#
loop_
_entity_poly.entity_id
_entity_poly.type
_entity_poly.pdbx_seq_one_letter_code
_entity_poly.pdbx_strand_id
1 'polypeptide(L)'
;MPAAEARALAARFEVHYTPKNASWLNMVELELSAIARQCLHQRIPTLDELTTHVAACVAERNAARATVKWQFTLEKARVKLDRHYQKIRTTNLPDSALGLL
;
A
#
# COMPACT_ATOMS: atom_id res chain seq x y z
N MET A 1 -5.47 28.98 -1.19
CA MET A 1 -4.75 28.52 -2.40
C MET A 1 -5.66 28.67 -3.60
N PRO A 2 -5.27 29.40 -4.66
CA PRO A 2 -6.01 29.49 -5.91
C PRO A 2 -6.25 28.13 -6.57
N ALA A 3 -7.37 27.96 -7.28
CA ALA A 3 -7.76 26.67 -7.86
C ALA A 3 -6.73 26.12 -8.87
N ALA A 4 -6.09 27.01 -9.64
CA ALA A 4 -5.06 26.65 -10.60
C ALA A 4 -3.82 26.02 -9.92
N GLU A 5 -3.41 26.58 -8.78
CA GLU A 5 -2.28 26.08 -7.99
C GLU A 5 -2.59 24.71 -7.38
N ALA A 6 -3.82 24.52 -6.87
CA ALA A 6 -4.29 23.23 -6.36
C ALA A 6 -4.25 22.13 -7.44
N ARG A 7 -4.73 22.46 -8.65
CA ARG A 7 -4.77 21.53 -9.78
C ARG A 7 -3.37 21.16 -10.26
N ALA A 8 -2.46 22.14 -10.34
CA ALA A 8 -1.08 21.90 -10.72
C ALA A 8 -0.36 20.96 -9.73
N LEU A 9 -0.60 21.14 -8.43
CA LEU A 9 -0.06 20.24 -7.40
C LEU A 9 -0.65 18.83 -7.50
N ALA A 10 -1.97 18.70 -7.66
CA ALA A 10 -2.63 17.41 -7.80
C ALA A 10 -2.12 16.61 -9.01
N ALA A 11 -1.86 17.28 -10.13
CA ALA A 11 -1.35 16.65 -11.36
C ALA A 11 0.07 16.05 -11.22
N ARG A 12 0.79 16.33 -10.13
CA ARG A 12 2.11 15.73 -9.84
C ARG A 12 2.03 14.33 -9.25
N PHE A 13 0.84 13.87 -8.87
CA PHE A 13 0.63 12.58 -8.24
C PHE A 13 -0.08 11.61 -9.19
N GLU A 14 0.44 10.39 -9.28
CA GLU A 14 -0.26 9.27 -9.89
C GLU A 14 -0.95 8.45 -8.80
N VAL A 15 -2.27 8.26 -8.92
CA VAL A 15 -3.04 7.50 -7.95
C VAL A 15 -3.09 6.04 -8.39
N HIS A 16 -2.44 5.17 -7.61
CA HIS A 16 -2.56 3.73 -7.78
C HIS A 16 -3.60 3.17 -6.79
N TYR A 17 -4.64 2.53 -7.33
CA TYR A 17 -5.67 1.92 -6.50
C TYR A 17 -5.21 0.56 -5.96
N THR A 18 -5.18 0.41 -4.64
CA THR A 18 -4.95 -0.89 -3.99
C THR A 18 -6.27 -1.65 -3.85
N PRO A 19 -6.30 -2.96 -4.13
CA PRO A 19 -7.50 -3.76 -3.89
C PRO A 19 -7.92 -3.72 -2.41
N LYS A 20 -9.23 -3.67 -2.15
CA LYS A 20 -9.80 -3.50 -0.79
C LYS A 20 -9.25 -4.48 0.27
N ASN A 21 -8.91 -5.70 -0.15
CA ASN A 21 -8.42 -6.77 0.74
C ASN A 21 -6.95 -7.14 0.46
N ALA A 22 -6.13 -6.19 -0.01
CA ALA A 22 -4.72 -6.38 -0.32
C ALA A 22 -3.82 -5.53 0.59
N SER A 23 -4.16 -5.53 1.88
CA SER A 23 -3.47 -4.78 2.93
C SER A 23 -1.96 -5.12 3.01
N TRP A 24 -1.60 -6.36 2.68
CA TRP A 24 -0.20 -6.82 2.54
C TRP A 24 0.59 -6.18 1.38
N LEU A 25 -0.07 -5.49 0.45
CA LEU A 25 0.56 -4.69 -0.61
C LEU A 25 0.63 -3.19 -0.24
N ASN A 26 0.08 -2.80 0.91
CA ASN A 26 0.07 -1.42 1.37
C ASN A 26 1.38 -1.09 2.08
N MET A 27 2.15 -0.15 1.50
CA MET A 27 3.43 0.28 2.05
C MET A 27 3.29 0.86 3.47
N VAL A 28 2.19 1.57 3.76
CA VAL A 28 1.96 2.15 5.09
C VAL A 28 1.81 1.05 6.16
N GLU A 29 1.08 -0.02 5.84
CA GLU A 29 0.90 -1.14 6.78
C GLU A 29 2.21 -1.89 7.04
N LEU A 30 3.08 -1.98 6.03
CA LEU A 30 4.40 -2.59 6.20
C LEU A 30 5.29 -1.75 7.11
N GLU A 31 5.27 -0.42 6.97
CA GLU A 31 5.99 0.50 7.85
C GLU A 31 5.45 0.43 9.28
N LEU A 32 4.13 0.43 9.47
CA LEU A 32 3.52 0.24 10.79
C LEU A 32 3.94 -1.09 11.43
N SER A 33 3.97 -2.17 10.64
CA SER A 33 4.45 -3.47 11.12
C SER A 33 5.94 -3.44 11.50
N ALA A 34 6.76 -2.68 10.79
CA ALA A 34 8.18 -2.50 11.11
C ALA A 34 8.36 -1.71 12.41
N ILE A 35 7.66 -0.59 12.58
CA ILE A 35 7.65 0.21 13.81
C ILE A 35 7.17 -0.65 14.99
N ALA A 36 6.09 -1.43 14.82
CA ALA A 36 5.59 -2.30 15.87
C ALA A 36 6.65 -3.30 16.37
N ARG A 37 7.39 -3.92 15.45
CA ARG A 37 8.46 -4.87 15.78
C ARG A 37 9.70 -4.21 16.37
N GLN A 38 10.12 -3.06 15.83
CA GLN A 38 11.38 -2.41 16.19
C GLN A 38 11.26 -1.57 17.46
N CYS A 39 10.08 -1.00 17.71
CA CYS A 39 9.88 0.04 18.71
C CYS A 39 8.81 -0.29 19.75
N LEU A 40 7.77 -1.04 19.38
CA LEU A 40 6.56 -1.24 20.22
C LEU A 40 6.44 -2.67 20.77
N HIS A 41 7.55 -3.39 20.91
CA HIS A 41 7.58 -4.73 21.49
C HIS A 41 7.43 -4.75 23.02
N GLN A 42 7.28 -3.58 23.64
CA GLN A 42 7.18 -3.37 25.08
C GLN A 42 6.03 -2.42 25.42
N ARG A 43 5.59 -2.47 26.69
CA ARG A 43 4.57 -1.54 27.19
C ARG A 43 5.20 -0.18 27.47
N ILE A 44 4.65 0.87 26.89
CA ILE A 44 5.08 2.26 27.09
C ILE A 44 3.97 2.97 27.88
N PRO A 45 4.28 3.52 29.08
CA PRO A 45 3.27 3.95 30.04
C PRO A 45 2.58 5.27 29.67
N THR A 46 3.20 6.11 28.84
CA THR A 46 2.68 7.43 28.50
C THR A 46 2.68 7.69 26.99
N LEU A 47 1.80 8.60 26.56
CA LEU A 47 1.73 9.00 25.15
C LEU A 47 2.99 9.76 24.71
N ASP A 48 3.58 10.57 25.60
CA ASP A 48 4.79 11.34 25.32
C ASP A 48 6.00 10.43 25.10
N GLU A 49 6.18 9.42 25.95
CA GLU A 49 7.21 8.39 25.74
C GLU A 49 6.96 7.64 24.44
N LEU A 50 5.72 7.21 24.18
CA LEU A 50 5.36 6.50 22.95
C LEU A 50 5.71 7.35 21.71
N THR A 51 5.37 8.63 21.73
CA THR A 51 5.64 9.57 20.64
C THR A 51 7.14 9.72 20.42
N THR A 52 7.93 9.86 21.49
CA THR A 52 9.39 9.98 21.44
C THR A 52 10.03 8.73 20.84
N HIS A 53 9.60 7.55 21.31
CA HIS A 53 10.06 6.26 20.82
C HIS A 53 9.76 6.07 19.32
N VAL A 54 8.53 6.33 18.89
CA VAL A 54 8.13 6.23 17.48
C VAL A 54 8.92 7.23 16.62
N ALA A 55 9.09 8.47 17.07
CA ALA A 55 9.85 9.49 16.34
C ALA A 55 11.31 9.08 16.14
N ALA A 56 11.97 8.54 17.16
CA ALA A 56 13.34 8.02 17.07
C ALA A 56 13.43 6.86 16.06
N CYS A 57 12.53 5.89 16.14
CA CYS A 57 12.48 4.76 15.20
C CYS A 57 12.28 5.23 13.75
N VAL A 58 11.36 6.17 13.51
CA VAL A 58 11.14 6.76 12.18
C VAL A 58 12.39 7.49 11.69
N ALA A 59 13.05 8.28 12.54
CA ALA A 59 14.28 8.98 12.19
C ALA A 59 15.40 8.02 11.78
N GLU A 60 15.61 6.93 12.53
CA GLU A 60 16.59 5.89 12.21
C GLU A 60 16.30 5.22 10.86
N ARG A 61 15.03 4.84 10.62
CA ARG A 61 14.61 4.23 9.35
C ARG A 61 14.82 5.18 8.16
N ASN A 62 14.51 6.46 8.33
CA ASN A 62 14.72 7.49 7.32
C ASN A 62 16.21 7.70 7.03
N ALA A 63 17.04 7.75 8.07
CA ALA A 63 18.50 7.88 7.94
C ALA A 63 19.10 6.66 7.20
N ALA A 64 18.62 5.46 7.52
CA ALA A 64 18.98 4.23 6.82
C ALA A 64 18.40 4.14 5.40
N ARG A 65 17.52 5.06 5.00
CA ARG A 65 16.73 5.01 3.75
C ARG A 65 16.09 3.64 3.59
N ALA A 66 15.50 3.12 4.66
CA ALA A 66 14.92 1.79 4.67
C ALA A 66 13.84 1.68 3.59
N THR A 67 14.02 0.74 2.66
CA THR A 67 13.07 0.49 1.57
C THR A 67 12.40 -0.86 1.71
N VAL A 68 11.25 -1.02 1.06
CA VAL A 68 10.56 -2.31 0.94
C VAL A 68 11.24 -3.17 -0.12
N LYS A 69 11.75 -4.34 0.27
CA LYS A 69 12.16 -5.38 -0.68
C LYS A 69 10.94 -6.15 -1.16
N TRP A 70 10.34 -5.70 -2.26
CA TRP A 70 9.18 -6.36 -2.87
C TRP A 70 9.53 -7.75 -3.39
N GLN A 71 8.97 -8.79 -2.77
CA GLN A 71 9.13 -10.19 -3.20
C GLN A 71 7.95 -10.71 -4.02
N PHE A 72 6.84 -9.96 -4.02
CA PHE A 72 5.64 -10.28 -4.78
C PHE A 72 5.73 -9.62 -6.16
N THR A 73 6.06 -10.42 -7.18
CA THR A 73 6.23 -9.94 -8.55
C THR A 73 4.94 -10.04 -9.34
N LEU A 74 4.91 -9.43 -10.54
CA LEU A 74 3.76 -9.54 -11.44
C LEU A 74 3.49 -10.98 -11.88
N GLU A 75 4.52 -11.78 -12.10
CA GLU A 75 4.40 -13.20 -12.45
C GLU A 75 3.71 -13.96 -11.31
N LYS A 76 4.16 -13.74 -10.07
CA LYS A 76 3.52 -14.32 -8.88
C LYS A 76 2.08 -13.83 -8.73
N ALA A 77 1.80 -12.58 -9.06
CA ALA A 77 0.45 -12.02 -9.05
C ALA A 77 -0.46 -12.70 -10.05
N ARG A 78 0.00 -12.93 -11.29
CA ARG A 78 -0.76 -13.63 -12.34
C ARG A 78 -1.18 -15.02 -11.90
N VAL A 79 -0.26 -15.77 -11.27
CA VAL A 79 -0.57 -17.11 -10.76
C VAL A 79 -1.48 -17.04 -9.54
N LYS A 80 -1.13 -16.25 -8.52
CA LYS A 80 -1.87 -16.21 -7.25
C LYS A 80 -3.27 -15.62 -7.38
N LEU A 81 -3.48 -14.66 -8.26
CA LEU A 81 -4.73 -13.94 -8.44
C LEU A 81 -5.51 -14.38 -9.70
N ASP A 82 -5.11 -15.47 -10.36
CA ASP A 82 -5.73 -15.93 -11.61
C ASP A 82 -7.27 -15.96 -11.52
N ARG A 83 -7.82 -16.58 -10.48
CA ARG A 83 -9.28 -16.64 -10.24
C ARG A 83 -9.95 -15.25 -10.27
N HIS A 84 -9.29 -14.23 -9.72
CA HIS A 84 -9.81 -12.86 -9.72
C HIS A 84 -9.71 -12.22 -11.10
N TYR A 85 -8.61 -12.45 -11.82
CA TYR A 85 -8.47 -12.00 -13.21
C TYR A 85 -9.51 -12.64 -14.12
N GLN A 86 -9.80 -13.94 -13.95
CA GLN A 86 -10.86 -14.62 -14.70
C GLN A 86 -12.22 -13.95 -14.48
N LYS A 87 -12.59 -13.71 -13.22
CA LYS A 87 -13.84 -13.03 -12.87
C LYS A 87 -13.94 -11.63 -13.50
N ILE A 88 -12.90 -10.82 -13.36
CA ILE A 88 -12.85 -9.46 -13.92
C ILE A 88 -12.95 -9.50 -15.45
N ARG A 89 -12.23 -10.44 -16.09
CA ARG A 89 -12.28 -10.63 -17.54
C ARG A 89 -13.70 -10.94 -18.00
N THR A 90 -14.39 -11.88 -17.35
CA THR A 90 -15.80 -12.20 -17.63
C THR A 90 -16.72 -11.01 -17.43
N THR A 91 -16.51 -10.20 -16.38
CA THR A 91 -17.32 -8.98 -16.13
C THR A 91 -17.06 -7.86 -17.13
N ASN A 92 -15.85 -7.74 -17.67
CA ASN A 92 -15.44 -6.68 -18.60
C ASN A 92 -15.53 -7.10 -20.09
N LEU A 93 -15.94 -8.34 -20.37
CA LEU A 93 -16.22 -8.77 -21.74
C LEU A 93 -17.45 -8.00 -22.24
N PRO A 94 -17.40 -7.37 -23.42
CA PRO A 94 -18.57 -6.71 -23.99
C PRO A 94 -19.68 -7.74 -24.25
N ASP A 95 -20.94 -7.35 -24.13
CA ASP A 95 -22.11 -8.23 -24.33
C ASP A 95 -22.08 -8.98 -25.68
N SER A 96 -21.38 -8.43 -26.68
CA SER A 96 -21.14 -9.08 -27.98
C SER A 96 -20.24 -10.33 -27.93
N ALA A 97 -19.59 -10.62 -26.80
CA ALA A 97 -18.72 -11.78 -26.61
C ALA A 97 -19.37 -12.90 -25.77
N LEU A 98 -20.56 -12.67 -25.20
CA LEU A 98 -21.38 -13.69 -24.53
C LEU A 98 -22.40 -14.30 -25.51
N GLY A 99 -21.99 -14.50 -26.76
CA GLY A 99 -22.83 -15.09 -27.81
C GLY A 99 -23.45 -16.41 -27.34
N LEU A 100 -24.79 -16.41 -27.28
CA LEU A 100 -25.72 -17.52 -27.45
C LEU A 100 -25.05 -18.91 -27.58
N LEU A 101 -25.07 -19.65 -26.47
CA LEU A 101 -25.72 -20.95 -26.39
C LEU A 101 -26.55 -20.99 -25.10
#